data_AF-A0A2E8VNT6-F1
#
_entry.id   AF-A0A2E8VNT6-F1
#
_cell.length_a   1.000
_cell.length_b   1.000
_cell.length_c   1.000
_cell.angle_alpha   90.00
_cell.angle_beta   90.00
_cell.angle_gamma   90.00
#
_symmetry.space_group_name_H-M   'P 1'
#
loop_
_entity.id
_entity.type
_entity.pdbx_description
1 polymer ?
#
loop_
_entity_poly.entity_id
_entity_poly.type
_entity_poly.pdbx_seq_one_letter_code
_entity_poly.pdbx_strand_id
1 'polypeptide(L)'
;RGEWRAFFTAFHWITGPALMLIVGVPWYIFAEQATSGFLEHFIVGEHFSRFTEPTWEGDPYGAVKDMPRGSVWVFLIVASAPWSLAAGILLAVPAWRRKVLLLTGDVSRDWLVYLMCWALIPAVFFTLARNVLVTYVLPAMPAVAILCGLCLTAVLSRRVIVSGATAMVVLFGAASIVGYERYYAGHKYNQRPIIRTYHE
;
A
#
# COMPACT_ATOMS: atom_id res chain seq x y z
N ARG A 1 12.33 24.13 15.85
CA ARG A 1 13.49 23.20 15.92
C ARG A 1 14.22 23.26 14.58
N GLY A 2 15.52 23.52 14.58
CA GLY A 2 16.37 23.77 13.39
C GLY A 2 16.85 22.50 12.67
N GLU A 3 16.11 21.40 12.75
CA GLU A 3 16.54 20.06 12.33
C GLU A 3 16.52 19.82 10.81
N TRP A 4 15.98 20.76 10.04
CA TRP A 4 15.92 20.72 8.58
C TRP A 4 17.31 20.85 7.98
N ARG A 5 18.23 21.55 8.67
CA ARG A 5 19.65 21.55 8.31
C ARG A 5 20.27 20.16 8.44
N ALA A 6 19.92 19.42 9.50
CA ALA A 6 20.41 18.05 9.69
C ALA A 6 19.90 17.10 8.59
N PHE A 7 18.66 17.28 8.13
CA PHE A 7 18.14 16.56 6.96
C PHE A 7 19.00 16.80 5.71
N PHE A 8 19.31 18.06 5.40
CA PHE A 8 20.14 18.37 4.22
C PHE A 8 21.60 17.90 4.36
N THR A 9 22.15 17.81 5.57
CA THR A 9 23.53 17.34 5.78
C THR A 9 23.66 15.83 5.93
N ALA A 10 22.61 15.14 6.40
CA ALA A 10 22.61 13.68 6.60
C ALA A 10 22.20 12.92 5.34
N PHE A 11 21.50 13.57 4.41
CA PHE A 11 21.00 12.93 3.21
C PHE A 11 22.08 12.88 2.12
N HIS A 12 22.21 11.72 1.49
CA HIS A 12 23.19 11.44 0.44
C HIS A 12 22.70 11.95 -0.93
N TRP A 13 22.61 13.28 -1.07
CA TRP A 13 21.98 13.96 -2.23
C TRP A 13 22.58 13.61 -3.59
N ILE A 14 23.84 13.19 -3.64
CA ILE A 14 24.52 12.83 -4.89
C ILE A 14 24.67 11.31 -4.98
N THR A 15 25.26 10.68 -3.97
CA THR A 15 25.57 9.25 -4.02
C THR A 15 24.30 8.38 -4.01
N GLY A 16 23.22 8.80 -3.34
CA GLY A 16 21.94 8.11 -3.35
C GLY A 16 21.30 8.08 -4.75
N PRO A 17 21.03 9.23 -5.37
CA PRO A 17 20.52 9.29 -6.74
C PRO A 17 21.45 8.65 -7.77
N ALA A 18 22.78 8.80 -7.63
CA ALA A 18 23.73 8.15 -8.53
C ALA A 18 23.61 6.61 -8.45
N LEU A 19 23.55 6.05 -7.23
CA LEU A 19 23.35 4.62 -7.03
C LEU A 19 21.99 4.17 -7.59
N MET A 20 20.92 4.94 -7.37
CA MET A 20 19.60 4.65 -7.94
C MET A 20 19.64 4.57 -9.46
N LEU A 21 20.32 5.51 -10.12
CA LEU A 21 20.46 5.52 -11.58
C LEU A 21 21.30 4.35 -12.08
N ILE A 22 22.44 4.07 -11.43
CA ILE A 22 23.32 2.94 -11.79
C ILE A 22 22.56 1.61 -11.71
N VAL A 23 21.69 1.44 -10.72
CA VAL A 23 20.90 0.21 -10.55
C VAL A 23 19.69 0.17 -11.49
N GLY A 24 18.97 1.27 -11.63
CA GLY A 24 17.70 1.31 -12.36
C GLY A 24 17.84 1.47 -13.87
N VAL A 25 18.64 2.44 -14.32
CA VAL A 25 18.70 2.87 -15.73
C VAL A 25 19.13 1.77 -16.71
N PRO A 26 20.10 0.88 -16.40
CA PRO A 26 20.54 -0.12 -17.37
C PRO A 26 19.39 -1.00 -17.91
N TRP A 27 18.44 -1.38 -17.05
CA TRP A 27 17.29 -2.18 -17.47
C TRP A 27 16.37 -1.41 -18.43
N TYR A 28 16.10 -0.13 -18.16
CA TYR A 28 15.29 0.71 -19.04
C TYR A 28 15.92 0.89 -20.42
N ILE A 29 17.26 1.00 -20.49
CA ILE A 29 17.98 1.06 -21.77
C ILE A 29 17.80 -0.25 -22.55
N PHE A 30 18.00 -1.40 -21.90
CA PHE A 30 17.82 -2.70 -22.57
C PHE A 30 16.38 -2.95 -23.00
N ALA A 31 15.39 -2.52 -22.21
CA ALA A 31 13.99 -2.62 -22.57
C ALA A 31 13.66 -1.80 -23.82
N GLU A 32 14.13 -0.56 -23.91
CA GLU A 32 13.95 0.29 -25.11
C GLU A 32 14.64 -0.29 -26.34
N GLN A 33 15.85 -0.84 -26.18
CA GLN A 33 16.57 -1.49 -27.29
C GLN A 33 15.86 -2.75 -27.79
N ALA A 34 15.27 -3.52 -26.87
CA ALA A 34 14.54 -4.74 -27.22
C ALA A 34 13.14 -4.47 -27.78
N THR A 35 12.52 -3.35 -27.39
CA THR A 35 11.16 -2.97 -27.81
C THR A 35 11.09 -1.46 -27.96
N SER A 36 11.28 -0.99 -29.20
CA SER A 36 11.25 0.45 -29.50
C SER A 36 9.92 1.07 -29.11
N GLY A 37 9.96 2.23 -28.43
CA GLY A 37 8.79 2.92 -27.91
C GLY A 37 8.39 2.49 -26.49
N PHE A 38 9.14 1.57 -25.86
CA PHE A 38 8.88 1.12 -24.50
C PHE A 38 8.88 2.27 -23.49
N LEU A 39 9.84 3.19 -23.54
CA LEU A 39 9.94 4.29 -22.59
C LEU A 39 8.79 5.28 -22.70
N GLU A 40 8.36 5.58 -23.92
CA GLU A 40 7.19 6.44 -24.15
C GLU A 40 5.94 5.79 -23.57
N HIS A 41 5.71 4.52 -23.90
CA HIS A 41 4.57 3.77 -23.38
C HIS A 41 4.61 3.64 -21.84
N PHE A 42 5.74 3.22 -21.27
CA PHE A 42 5.85 2.93 -19.84
C PHE A 42 5.91 4.19 -18.97
N ILE A 43 6.68 5.20 -19.35
CA ILE A 43 6.78 6.43 -18.56
C ILE A 43 5.55 7.30 -18.81
N VAL A 44 5.21 7.59 -20.07
CA VAL A 44 4.10 8.52 -20.38
C VAL A 44 2.75 7.84 -20.20
N GLY A 45 2.52 6.73 -20.89
CA GLY A 45 1.24 6.01 -20.83
C GLY A 45 0.93 5.45 -19.45
N GLU A 46 1.76 4.55 -18.95
CA GLU A 46 1.46 3.79 -17.72
C GLU A 46 1.56 4.62 -16.43
N HIS A 47 2.26 5.77 -16.42
CA HIS A 47 2.31 6.65 -15.24
C HIS A 47 1.47 7.93 -15.42
N PHE A 48 1.74 8.76 -16.44
CA PHE A 48 1.07 10.06 -16.57
C PHE A 48 -0.35 9.91 -17.10
N SER A 49 -0.55 9.20 -18.22
CA SER A 49 -1.88 9.01 -18.80
C SER A 49 -2.76 8.22 -17.85
N ARG A 50 -2.28 7.10 -17.30
CA ARG A 50 -3.03 6.32 -16.28
C ARG A 50 -3.44 7.14 -15.05
N PHE A 51 -2.60 8.07 -14.59
CA PHE A 51 -2.95 8.91 -13.44
C PHE A 51 -4.02 9.96 -13.79
N THR A 52 -3.94 10.55 -14.97
CA THR A 52 -4.76 11.72 -15.35
C THR A 52 -6.05 11.35 -16.09
N GLU A 53 -6.04 10.27 -16.87
CA GLU A 53 -7.13 9.83 -17.74
C GLU A 53 -7.96 8.72 -17.07
N PRO A 54 -9.31 8.72 -17.18
CA PRO A 54 -10.15 7.67 -16.59
C PRO A 54 -10.08 6.36 -17.38
N THR A 55 -9.97 6.47 -18.70
CA THR A 55 -10.05 5.37 -19.65
C THR A 55 -8.73 5.27 -20.42
N TRP A 56 -7.63 5.04 -19.71
CA TRP A 56 -6.39 4.63 -20.37
C TRP A 56 -6.60 3.22 -20.95
N GLU A 57 -6.97 3.15 -22.23
CA GLU A 57 -7.16 1.92 -23.01
C GLU A 57 -5.84 1.30 -23.48
N GLY A 58 -4.71 1.98 -23.24
CA GLY A 58 -3.40 1.55 -23.71
C GLY A 58 -2.77 0.40 -22.92
N ASP A 59 -3.46 -0.19 -21.93
CA ASP A 59 -2.98 -1.40 -21.23
C ASP A 59 -3.49 -2.67 -21.96
N PRO A 60 -2.66 -3.35 -22.78
CA PRO A 60 -3.05 -4.59 -23.46
C PRO A 60 -3.33 -5.77 -22.49
N TYR A 61 -3.02 -5.64 -21.20
CA TYR A 61 -3.09 -6.73 -20.22
C TYR A 61 -4.06 -6.45 -19.05
N GLY A 62 -4.57 -5.23 -18.91
CA GLY A 62 -5.38 -4.81 -17.77
C GLY A 62 -6.75 -4.25 -18.15
N ALA A 63 -7.78 -4.62 -17.40
CA ALA A 63 -9.09 -3.98 -17.52
C ALA A 63 -9.02 -2.53 -16.99
N VAL A 64 -9.68 -1.60 -17.69
CA VAL A 64 -9.88 -0.22 -17.20
C VAL A 64 -10.61 -0.26 -15.86
N LYS A 65 -10.05 0.40 -14.85
CA LYS A 65 -10.62 0.51 -13.50
C LYS A 65 -10.95 1.96 -13.21
N ASP A 66 -11.95 2.48 -13.91
CA ASP A 66 -12.46 3.81 -13.65
C ASP A 66 -13.21 3.83 -12.32
N MET A 67 -12.59 4.47 -11.33
CA MET A 67 -13.08 4.57 -9.97
C MET A 67 -13.41 6.03 -9.66
N PRO A 68 -14.50 6.32 -8.92
CA PRO A 68 -14.77 7.67 -8.44
C PRO A 68 -13.55 8.25 -7.71
N ARG A 69 -13.27 9.55 -7.92
CA ARG A 69 -12.17 10.24 -7.22
C ARG A 69 -12.32 10.07 -5.71
N GLY A 70 -11.19 9.81 -5.04
CA GLY A 70 -11.16 9.53 -3.61
C GLY A 70 -11.52 8.09 -3.21
N SER A 71 -11.81 7.18 -4.15
CA SER A 71 -12.01 5.74 -3.84
C SER A 71 -10.83 5.13 -3.08
N VAL A 72 -9.61 5.67 -3.27
CA VAL A 72 -8.41 5.25 -2.54
C VAL A 72 -8.55 5.35 -1.02
N TRP A 73 -9.36 6.28 -0.49
CA TRP A 73 -9.61 6.37 0.96
C TRP A 73 -10.38 5.17 1.48
N VAL A 74 -11.37 4.71 0.71
CA VAL A 74 -12.12 3.49 1.01
C VAL A 74 -11.18 2.28 0.89
N PHE A 75 -10.34 2.22 -0.14
CA PHE A 75 -9.35 1.16 -0.28
C PHE A 75 -8.38 1.12 0.89
N LEU A 76 -7.93 2.28 1.39
CA LEU A 76 -7.06 2.36 2.56
C LEU A 76 -7.76 1.79 3.79
N ILE A 77 -9.02 2.17 4.05
CA ILE A 77 -9.80 1.65 5.18
C ILE A 77 -10.00 0.15 5.08
N VAL A 78 -10.38 -0.35 3.89
CA VAL A 78 -10.63 -1.78 3.65
C VAL A 78 -9.34 -2.59 3.72
N ALA A 79 -8.25 -2.13 3.10
CA ALA A 79 -6.96 -2.82 3.14
C ALA A 79 -6.35 -2.87 4.55
N SER A 80 -6.64 -1.86 5.37
CA SER A 80 -6.26 -1.82 6.79
C SER A 80 -7.26 -2.48 7.71
N ALA A 81 -8.40 -2.95 7.19
CA ALA A 81 -9.38 -3.66 7.99
C ALA A 81 -8.79 -5.00 8.45
N PRO A 82 -9.17 -5.45 9.66
CA PRO A 82 -10.07 -4.79 10.60
C PRO A 82 -9.32 -3.89 11.58
N TRP A 83 -8.00 -3.76 11.48
CA TRP A 83 -7.19 -2.98 12.43
C TRP A 83 -7.55 -1.50 12.42
N SER A 84 -7.89 -0.94 11.26
CA SER A 84 -8.42 0.42 11.14
C SER A 84 -9.76 0.60 11.84
N LEU A 85 -10.65 -0.40 11.74
CA LEU A 85 -11.92 -0.41 12.47
C LEU A 85 -11.69 -0.52 13.97
N ALA A 86 -10.82 -1.42 14.42
CA ALA A 86 -10.46 -1.57 15.81
C ALA A 86 -9.85 -0.28 16.38
N ALA A 87 -8.89 0.32 15.68
CA ALA A 87 -8.29 1.60 16.06
C ALA A 87 -9.32 2.74 16.09
N GLY A 88 -10.21 2.81 15.09
CA GLY A 88 -11.31 3.78 15.06
C GLY A 88 -12.26 3.65 16.25
N ILE A 89 -12.67 2.43 16.60
CA ILE A 89 -13.50 2.15 17.78
C ILE A 89 -12.78 2.56 19.07
N LEU A 90 -11.49 2.24 19.20
CA LEU A 90 -10.67 2.63 20.36
C LEU A 90 -10.61 4.15 20.55
N LEU A 91 -10.52 4.89 19.44
CA LEU A 91 -10.50 6.36 19.45
C LEU A 91 -11.89 6.99 19.68
N ALA A 92 -12.96 6.28 19.33
CA ALA A 92 -14.34 6.74 19.54
C ALA A 92 -14.78 6.67 21.02
N VAL A 93 -14.23 5.74 21.80
CA VAL A 93 -14.55 5.59 23.23
C VAL A 93 -13.69 6.55 24.07
N PRO A 94 -14.26 7.54 24.79
CA PRO A 94 -13.48 8.59 25.46
C PRO A 94 -12.44 8.07 26.47
N ALA A 95 -12.79 7.01 27.22
CA ALA A 95 -11.90 6.40 28.20
C ALA A 95 -10.67 5.74 27.54
N TRP A 96 -10.86 5.10 26.39
CA TRP A 96 -9.80 4.45 25.63
C TRP A 96 -8.97 5.45 24.85
N ARG A 97 -9.61 6.45 24.24
CA ARG A 97 -8.92 7.60 23.64
C ARG A 97 -7.96 8.28 24.61
N ARG A 98 -8.36 8.46 25.87
CA ARG A 98 -7.46 9.03 26.91
C ARG A 98 -6.23 8.14 27.12
N LYS A 99 -6.39 6.82 27.22
CA LYS A 99 -5.26 5.88 27.36
C LYS A 99 -4.32 5.91 26.16
N VAL A 100 -4.87 5.93 24.95
CA VAL A 100 -4.09 6.08 23.71
C VAL A 100 -3.28 7.37 23.74
N LEU A 101 -3.93 8.51 24.03
CA LEU A 101 -3.27 9.81 24.10
C LEU A 101 -2.13 9.85 25.13
N LEU A 102 -2.32 9.25 26.30
CA LEU A 102 -1.30 9.17 27.34
C LEU A 102 -0.07 8.38 26.86
N LEU A 103 -0.25 7.20 26.28
CA LEU A 103 0.85 6.38 25.77
C LEU A 103 1.53 6.98 24.54
N THR A 104 0.76 7.61 23.65
CA THR A 104 1.36 8.36 22.53
C THR A 104 2.06 9.64 22.98
N GLY A 105 1.81 10.12 24.20
CA GLY A 105 2.51 11.25 24.80
C GLY A 105 3.99 10.96 25.08
N ASP A 106 4.34 9.69 25.30
CA ASP A 106 5.73 9.24 25.48
C ASP A 106 6.46 9.07 24.13
N VAL A 107 5.70 8.97 23.03
CA VAL A 107 6.26 8.89 21.67
C VAL A 107 6.56 10.30 21.18
N SER A 108 7.68 10.49 20.50
CA SER A 108 8.01 11.80 19.96
C SER A 108 6.93 12.27 18.98
N ARG A 109 6.45 13.51 19.17
CA ARG A 109 5.45 14.12 18.30
C ARG A 109 5.87 14.09 16.83
N ASP A 110 7.16 14.35 16.57
CA ASP A 110 7.73 14.38 15.22
C ASP A 110 7.64 13.00 14.53
N TRP A 111 7.82 11.90 15.29
CA TRP A 111 7.65 10.54 14.80
C TRP A 111 6.19 10.19 14.47
N LEU A 112 5.25 10.60 15.32
CA LEU A 112 3.82 10.40 15.06
C LEU A 112 3.38 11.14 13.80
N VAL A 113 3.83 12.39 13.63
CA VAL A 113 3.55 13.17 12.41
C VAL A 113 4.16 12.48 11.19
N TYR A 114 5.40 12.01 11.27
CA TYR A 114 6.03 11.25 10.19
C TYR A 114 5.22 10.00 9.81
N LEU A 115 4.79 9.19 10.79
CA LEU A 115 3.98 7.99 10.54
C LEU A 115 2.62 8.33 9.94
N MET A 116 1.97 9.40 10.39
CA MET A 116 0.70 9.86 9.81
C MET A 116 0.90 10.32 8.36
N CYS A 117 1.95 11.10 8.08
CA CYS A 117 2.27 11.50 6.72
C CYS A 117 2.55 10.28 5.84
N TRP A 118 3.33 9.30 6.32
CA TRP A 118 3.62 8.07 5.57
C TRP A 118 2.35 7.24 5.31
N ALA A 119 1.49 7.07 6.31
CA ALA A 119 0.22 6.36 6.14
C ALA A 119 -0.76 7.05 5.17
N LEU A 120 -0.74 8.38 5.11
CA LEU A 120 -1.72 9.15 4.35
C LEU A 120 -1.24 9.54 2.94
N ILE A 121 0.07 9.65 2.70
CA ILE A 121 0.59 10.18 1.44
C ILE A 121 0.12 9.40 0.20
N PRO A 122 0.00 8.06 0.18
CA PRO A 122 -0.51 7.35 -0.99
C PRO A 122 -1.98 7.69 -1.26
N ALA A 123 -2.82 7.78 -0.22
CA ALA A 123 -4.22 8.15 -0.38
C ALA A 123 -4.37 9.61 -0.84
N VAL A 124 -3.58 10.54 -0.28
CA VAL A 124 -3.57 11.94 -0.72
C VAL A 124 -3.16 12.05 -2.19
N PHE A 125 -2.07 11.40 -2.59
CA PHE A 125 -1.57 11.42 -3.96
C PHE A 125 -2.58 10.84 -4.95
N PHE A 126 -3.12 9.65 -4.68
CA PHE A 126 -4.08 8.98 -5.56
C PHE A 126 -5.52 9.47 -5.43
N THR A 127 -5.80 10.49 -4.60
CA THR A 127 -7.16 11.07 -4.51
C THR A 127 -7.61 11.64 -5.85
N LEU A 128 -6.67 12.20 -6.62
CA LEU A 128 -6.94 12.82 -7.93
C LEU A 128 -6.95 11.81 -9.09
N ALA A 129 -6.38 10.63 -8.88
CA ALA A 129 -6.28 9.60 -9.90
C ALA A 129 -7.65 8.99 -10.19
N ARG A 130 -7.88 8.65 -11.47
CA ARG A 130 -9.13 8.02 -11.93
C ARG A 130 -9.01 6.51 -12.13
N ASN A 131 -7.83 6.05 -12.54
CA ASN A 131 -7.51 4.63 -12.67
C ASN A 131 -6.72 4.13 -11.44
N VAL A 132 -7.43 3.70 -10.39
CA VAL A 132 -6.83 3.34 -9.08
C VAL A 132 -7.14 1.89 -8.71
N LEU A 133 -6.11 1.17 -8.27
CA LEU A 133 -6.21 -0.18 -7.73
C LEU A 133 -6.25 -0.19 -6.21
N VAL A 134 -6.92 -1.21 -5.64
CA VAL A 134 -6.89 -1.47 -4.19
C VAL A 134 -5.46 -1.69 -3.68
N THR A 135 -4.54 -2.17 -4.52
CA THR A 135 -3.14 -2.39 -4.13
C THR A 135 -2.32 -1.10 -4.01
N TYR A 136 -2.82 0.04 -4.48
CA TYR A 136 -2.08 1.31 -4.44
C TYR A 136 -1.89 1.85 -3.02
N VAL A 137 -2.65 1.35 -2.04
CA VAL A 137 -2.48 1.70 -0.63
C VAL A 137 -1.45 0.84 0.10
N LEU A 138 -0.91 -0.22 -0.53
CA LEU A 138 0.08 -1.09 0.12
C LEU A 138 1.31 -0.35 0.67
N PRO A 139 1.86 0.70 0.03
CA PRO A 139 2.98 1.46 0.59
C PRO A 139 2.66 2.17 1.92
N ALA A 140 1.38 2.44 2.23
CA ALA A 140 0.95 3.01 3.51
C ALA A 140 0.88 1.98 4.64
N MET A 141 0.73 0.70 4.30
CA MET A 141 0.40 -0.36 5.26
C MET A 141 1.41 -0.51 6.41
N PRO A 142 2.74 -0.39 6.22
CA PRO A 142 3.68 -0.44 7.33
C PRO A 142 3.43 0.65 8.38
N ALA A 143 3.20 1.90 7.95
CA ALA A 143 2.90 3.00 8.86
C ALA A 143 1.55 2.80 9.58
N VAL A 144 0.53 2.36 8.85
CA VAL A 144 -0.79 2.03 9.42
C VAL A 144 -0.66 0.93 10.47
N ALA A 145 0.13 -0.11 10.22
CA ALA A 145 0.35 -1.21 11.17
C ALA A 145 1.01 -0.71 12.46
N ILE A 146 2.02 0.17 12.35
CA ILE A 146 2.68 0.78 13.52
C ILE A 146 1.68 1.63 14.32
N LEU A 147 0.92 2.49 13.65
CA LEU A 147 -0.08 3.36 14.31
C LEU A 147 -1.19 2.54 14.98
N CYS A 148 -1.69 1.50 14.33
CA CYS A 148 -2.67 0.58 14.92
C CYS A 148 -2.07 -0.15 16.12
N GLY A 149 -0.82 -0.60 16.02
CA GLY A 149 -0.08 -1.22 17.12
C GLY A 149 -0.03 -0.32 18.35
N LEU A 150 0.32 0.96 18.18
CA LEU A 150 0.34 1.95 19.26
C LEU A 150 -1.05 2.15 19.91
N CYS A 151 -2.11 2.16 19.10
CA CYS A 151 -3.48 2.30 19.62
C CYS A 151 -3.92 1.04 20.40
N LEU A 152 -3.63 -0.15 19.86
CA LEU A 152 -4.08 -1.42 20.43
C LEU A 152 -3.35 -1.75 21.73
N THR A 153 -2.03 -1.56 21.78
CA THR A 153 -1.24 -1.83 23.00
C THR A 153 -1.58 -0.90 24.15
N ALA A 154 -2.21 0.24 23.87
CA ALA A 154 -2.69 1.16 24.89
C ALA A 154 -3.90 0.68 25.68
N VAL A 155 -4.65 -0.27 25.14
CA VAL A 155 -5.94 -0.69 25.71
C VAL A 155 -5.99 -2.20 25.91
N LEU A 156 -5.37 -2.98 25.02
CA LEU A 156 -5.43 -4.42 24.98
C LEU A 156 -4.12 -5.03 25.47
N SER A 157 -4.22 -6.20 26.11
CA SER A 157 -3.03 -6.96 26.50
C SER A 157 -2.36 -7.59 25.28
N ARG A 158 -1.04 -7.80 25.35
CA ARG A 158 -0.27 -8.47 24.30
C ARG A 158 -0.87 -9.82 23.90
N ARG A 159 -1.41 -10.59 24.86
CA ARG A 159 -2.05 -11.89 24.59
C ARG A 159 -3.27 -11.72 23.69
N VAL A 160 -4.14 -10.76 23.98
CA VAL A 160 -5.35 -10.49 23.16
C VAL A 160 -4.96 -10.04 21.75
N ILE A 161 -3.96 -9.15 21.63
CA ILE A 161 -3.49 -8.67 20.33
C ILE A 161 -2.94 -9.82 19.48
N VAL A 162 -2.05 -10.65 20.05
CA VAL A 162 -1.44 -11.78 19.33
C VAL A 162 -2.49 -12.84 18.98
N SER A 163 -3.36 -13.23 19.92
CA SER A 163 -4.43 -14.19 19.64
C SER A 163 -5.39 -13.69 18.56
N GLY A 164 -5.77 -12.41 18.62
CA GLY A 164 -6.59 -11.77 17.60
C GLY A 164 -5.92 -11.77 16.23
N ALA A 165 -4.66 -11.35 16.15
CA ALA A 165 -3.88 -11.32 14.90
C ALA A 165 -3.72 -12.72 14.30
N THR A 166 -3.42 -13.73 15.13
CA THR A 166 -3.28 -15.11 14.67
C THR A 166 -4.60 -15.67 14.16
N ALA A 167 -5.69 -15.51 14.92
CA ALA A 167 -7.01 -15.99 14.50
C ALA A 167 -7.42 -15.36 13.16
N MET A 168 -7.14 -14.08 12.99
CA MET A 168 -7.36 -13.33 11.77
C MET A 168 -6.58 -13.84 10.56
N VAL A 169 -5.28 -14.10 10.70
CA VAL A 169 -4.46 -14.66 9.62
C VAL A 169 -4.99 -16.03 9.22
N VAL A 170 -5.37 -16.86 10.19
CA VAL A 170 -5.94 -18.18 9.93
C VAL A 170 -7.28 -18.07 9.21
N LEU A 171 -8.19 -17.22 9.69
CA LEU A 171 -9.51 -17.01 9.08
C LEU A 171 -9.40 -16.43 7.67
N PHE A 172 -8.53 -15.45 7.45
CA PHE A 172 -8.28 -14.86 6.14
C PHE A 172 -7.67 -15.89 5.18
N GLY A 173 -6.70 -16.67 5.62
CA GLY A 173 -6.10 -17.75 4.84
C GLY A 173 -7.14 -18.80 4.45
N ALA A 174 -7.95 -19.26 5.39
CA ALA A 174 -9.02 -20.22 5.13
C ALA A 174 -10.08 -19.66 4.17
N ALA A 175 -10.53 -18.42 4.38
CA ALA A 175 -11.47 -17.74 3.51
C ALA A 175 -10.91 -17.56 2.09
N SER A 176 -9.62 -17.25 1.96
CA SER A 176 -8.94 -17.11 0.66
C SER A 176 -8.87 -18.44 -0.07
N ILE A 177 -8.56 -19.54 0.61
CA ILE A 177 -8.55 -20.90 0.02
C ILE A 177 -9.96 -21.28 -0.46
N VAL A 178 -10.98 -21.09 0.38
CA VAL A 178 -12.37 -21.39 0.00
C VAL A 178 -12.83 -20.50 -1.16
N GLY A 179 -12.49 -19.22 -1.12
CA GLY A 179 -12.80 -18.27 -2.18
C GLY A 179 -12.12 -18.65 -3.50
N TYR A 180 -10.86 -19.08 -3.44
CA TYR A 180 -10.14 -19.60 -4.59
C TYR A 180 -10.83 -20.83 -5.17
N GLU A 181 -11.14 -21.84 -4.36
CA GLU A 181 -11.77 -23.07 -4.83
C GLU A 181 -13.16 -22.82 -5.44
N ARG A 182 -13.96 -21.94 -4.83
CA ARG A 182 -15.33 -21.67 -5.31
C ARG A 182 -15.39 -20.78 -6.54
N TYR A 183 -14.53 -19.76 -6.62
CA TYR A 183 -14.66 -18.74 -7.64
C TYR A 183 -13.54 -18.83 -8.67
N TYR A 184 -12.30 -19.13 -8.28
CA TYR A 184 -11.12 -18.97 -9.15
C TYR A 184 -10.48 -20.27 -9.65
N ALA A 185 -10.81 -21.44 -9.09
CA ALA A 185 -10.21 -22.71 -9.49
C ALA A 185 -10.39 -23.05 -10.98
N GLY A 186 -11.44 -22.52 -11.62
CA GLY A 186 -11.73 -22.63 -13.06
C GLY A 186 -11.52 -21.35 -13.86
N HIS A 187 -10.99 -20.26 -13.27
CA HIS A 187 -10.83 -18.99 -13.99
C HIS A 187 -9.74 -19.07 -15.06
N LYS A 188 -9.98 -18.39 -16.20
CA LYS A 188 -9.07 -18.26 -17.35
C LYS A 188 -7.64 -17.82 -16.99
N TYR A 189 -7.49 -17.02 -15.92
CA TYR A 189 -6.20 -16.48 -15.48
C TYR A 189 -5.45 -17.39 -14.51
N ASN A 190 -5.94 -18.60 -14.22
CA ASN A 190 -5.16 -19.56 -13.46
C ASN A 190 -4.02 -20.13 -14.33
N GLN A 191 -2.92 -20.54 -13.70
CA GLN A 191 -1.77 -21.11 -14.43
C GLN A 191 -1.93 -22.61 -14.73
N ARG A 192 -3.07 -23.23 -14.38
CA ARG A 192 -3.30 -24.67 -14.59
C ARG A 192 -3.19 -25.09 -16.07
N PRO A 193 -3.77 -24.37 -17.05
CA PRO A 193 -3.61 -24.69 -18.47
C PRO A 193 -2.15 -24.71 -18.90
N ILE A 194 -1.36 -23.72 -18.48
CA ILE A 194 0.07 -23.63 -18.80
C ILE A 194 0.80 -24.85 -18.24
N ILE A 195 0.60 -25.16 -16.95
CA ILE A 195 1.22 -26.32 -16.30
C ILE A 195 0.81 -27.62 -17.02
N ARG A 196 -0.47 -27.80 -17.36
CA ARG A 196 -0.93 -28.99 -18.10
C ARG A 196 -0.24 -29.11 -19.46
N THR A 197 -0.12 -28.03 -20.22
CA THR A 197 0.54 -28.05 -21.53
C THR A 197 2.03 -28.44 -21.47
N TYR A 198 2.73 -28.17 -20.37
CA TYR A 198 4.15 -28.52 -20.21
C TYR A 198 4.39 -29.86 -19.48
N HIS A 199 3.35 -30.46 -18.89
CA HIS A 199 3.45 -31.71 -18.12
C HIS A 199 2.64 -32.88 -18.72
N GLU A 200 1.89 -32.65 -19.79
CA GLU A 200 1.26 -33.67 -20.66
C GLU A 200 2.05 -33.79 -21.97
#